data_AF-A0A7L0WWE0-F1
#
_entry.id   AF-A0A7L0WWE0-F1
#
_cell.length_a   1.000
_cell.length_b   1.000
_cell.length_c   1.000
_cell.angle_alpha   90.00
_cell.angle_beta   90.00
_cell.angle_gamma   90.00
#
_symmetry.space_group_name_H-M   'P 1'
#
loop_
_entity.id
_entity.type
_entity.pdbx_description
1 polymer ?
#
loop_
_entity_poly.entity_id
_entity_poly.type
_entity_poly.pdbx_seq_one_letter_code
_entity_poly.pdbx_strand_id
1 'polypeptide(L)'
;PSGDSGNVSQSHSSASGLGEQEDEEGDGLEASLSATAAAYSAYLLADRSAFSEQVENLEKSLEDLLTRVDEFVGMLDMIRSDSSQVVNESIPEIYTKATEMRQIYRKIDKLEAFVKMIGNTVAGMEERVIKAEADFGAFPSTFKKILHTISIPSFRNKSSSSRQQTVYEPPVLFKTEDYFPCLNEAPY
;
A
#
# COMPACT_ATOMS: atom_id res chain seq x y z
N PRO A 1 -72.06 12.21 39.86
CA PRO A 1 -72.31 10.78 39.58
C PRO A 1 -71.20 9.94 40.24
N SER A 2 -71.45 9.56 41.49
CA SER A 2 -71.62 8.14 41.86
C SER A 2 -70.24 7.47 41.93
N GLY A 3 -69.52 7.46 43.05
CA GLY A 3 -70.01 7.08 44.37
C GLY A 3 -70.18 5.56 44.39
N ASP A 4 -69.08 4.82 44.35
CA ASP A 4 -69.09 3.37 44.56
C ASP A 4 -68.18 3.05 45.75
N SER A 5 -68.78 3.11 46.92
CA SER A 5 -68.22 2.65 48.19
C SER A 5 -68.49 1.16 48.29
N GLY A 6 -67.54 0.36 47.80
CA GLY A 6 -67.55 -1.09 47.93
C GLY A 6 -67.62 -1.49 49.41
N ASN A 7 -68.73 -2.12 49.77
CA ASN A 7 -69.10 -2.54 51.12
C ASN A 7 -68.08 -3.52 51.70
N VAL A 8 -67.66 -3.25 52.92
CA VAL A 8 -66.82 -4.10 53.77
C VAL A 8 -67.67 -5.27 54.26
N SER A 9 -67.42 -6.48 53.76
CA SER A 9 -67.90 -7.70 54.42
C SER A 9 -66.89 -8.10 55.49
N GLN A 10 -67.10 -7.62 56.71
CA GLN A 10 -66.52 -8.24 57.90
C GLN A 10 -67.32 -9.50 58.24
N SER A 11 -66.76 -10.65 57.88
CA SER A 11 -67.22 -11.93 58.41
C SER A 11 -66.77 -12.05 59.86
N HIS A 12 -67.68 -11.80 60.79
CA HIS A 12 -67.49 -12.18 62.19
C HIS A 12 -67.75 -13.68 62.31
N SER A 13 -66.67 -14.47 62.31
CA SER A 13 -66.75 -15.87 62.73
C SER A 13 -66.88 -15.91 64.25
N SER A 14 -68.11 -15.99 64.74
CA SER A 14 -68.39 -16.42 66.11
C SER A 14 -68.28 -17.95 66.16
N ALA A 15 -67.09 -18.45 66.52
CA ALA A 15 -66.93 -19.82 66.95
C ALA A 15 -67.24 -19.89 68.45
N SER A 16 -68.30 -20.61 68.76
CA SER A 16 -68.80 -20.91 70.10
C SER A 16 -67.72 -21.50 71.00
N GLY A 17 -67.79 -21.13 72.28
CA GLY A 17 -66.89 -21.60 73.31
C GLY A 17 -66.79 -23.12 73.42
N LEU A 18 -65.57 -23.56 73.66
CA LEU A 18 -65.20 -24.87 74.17
C LEU A 18 -64.03 -24.63 75.12
N GLY A 19 -64.27 -24.95 76.39
CA GLY A 19 -63.30 -25.32 77.42
C GLY A 19 -61.98 -24.57 77.48
N GLU A 20 -61.79 -23.82 78.57
CA GLU A 20 -60.47 -23.64 79.16
C GLU A 20 -59.87 -25.03 79.50
N GLN A 21 -59.14 -25.64 78.56
CA GLN A 21 -58.07 -26.61 78.82
C GLN A 21 -57.41 -27.07 77.50
N GLU A 22 -56.07 -26.98 77.46
CA GLU A 22 -55.11 -27.57 76.50
C GLU A 22 -54.65 -26.71 75.30
N ASP A 23 -53.98 -25.59 75.61
CA ASP A 23 -53.13 -24.80 74.69
C ASP A 23 -51.75 -25.47 74.43
N GLU A 24 -51.70 -26.76 74.06
CA GLU A 24 -50.42 -27.41 73.67
C GLU A 24 -50.45 -28.19 72.33
N GLU A 25 -51.61 -28.60 71.81
CA GLU A 25 -51.68 -29.42 70.57
C GLU A 25 -51.75 -28.60 69.26
N GLY A 26 -52.35 -27.41 69.27
CA GLY A 26 -52.48 -26.56 68.06
C GLY A 26 -51.15 -25.92 67.63
N ASP A 27 -50.33 -25.52 68.60
CA ASP A 27 -49.00 -24.93 68.39
C ASP A 27 -48.02 -25.96 67.79
N GLY A 28 -48.10 -27.22 68.24
CA GLY A 28 -47.28 -28.31 67.71
C GLY A 28 -47.56 -28.66 66.24
N LEU A 29 -48.82 -28.58 65.81
CA LEU A 29 -49.23 -28.90 64.44
C LEU A 29 -48.87 -27.77 63.46
N GLU A 30 -49.02 -26.51 63.88
CA GLU A 30 -48.53 -25.34 63.13
C GLU A 30 -47.00 -25.35 63.00
N ALA A 31 -46.29 -25.64 64.11
CA ALA A 31 -44.84 -25.79 64.10
C ALA A 31 -44.38 -26.92 63.17
N SER A 32 -45.10 -28.06 63.16
CA SER A 32 -44.81 -29.18 62.26
C SER A 32 -45.05 -28.84 60.79
N LEU A 33 -46.16 -28.14 60.48
CA LEU A 33 -46.46 -27.66 59.13
C LEU A 33 -45.41 -26.65 58.65
N SER A 34 -45.03 -25.70 59.51
CA SER A 34 -44.00 -24.70 59.25
C SER A 34 -42.63 -25.34 59.02
N ALA A 35 -42.24 -26.30 59.87
CA ALA A 35 -41.01 -27.07 59.69
C ALA A 35 -41.01 -27.87 58.38
N THR A 36 -42.15 -28.46 58.01
CA THR A 36 -42.31 -29.21 56.75
C THR A 36 -42.24 -28.27 55.54
N ALA A 37 -42.89 -27.10 55.59
CA ALA A 37 -42.83 -26.09 54.54
C ALA A 37 -41.41 -25.50 54.40
N ALA A 38 -40.71 -25.27 55.51
CA ALA A 38 -39.32 -24.86 55.53
C ALA A 38 -38.40 -25.91 54.89
N ALA A 39 -38.58 -27.19 55.23
CA ALA A 39 -37.83 -28.29 54.63
C ALA A 39 -38.10 -28.41 53.11
N TYR A 40 -39.36 -28.25 52.66
CA TYR A 40 -39.72 -28.33 51.25
C TYR A 40 -39.18 -27.13 50.45
N SER A 41 -39.28 -25.92 50.99
CA SER A 41 -38.75 -24.70 50.36
C SER A 41 -37.22 -24.69 50.28
N ALA A 42 -36.51 -25.30 51.23
CA ALA A 42 -35.07 -25.43 51.20
C ALA A 42 -34.57 -26.20 49.94
N TYR A 43 -35.31 -27.22 49.49
CA TYR A 43 -34.99 -27.93 48.24
C TYR A 43 -35.05 -27.01 47.01
N LEU A 44 -36.04 -26.11 46.95
CA LEU A 44 -36.18 -25.14 45.86
C LEU A 44 -35.12 -24.03 45.92
N LEU A 45 -34.69 -23.65 47.13
CA LEU A 45 -33.66 -22.63 47.31
C LEU A 45 -32.25 -23.12 46.95
N ALA A 46 -31.93 -24.39 47.19
CA ALA A 46 -30.66 -25.00 46.77
C ALA A 46 -30.54 -25.04 45.23
N ASP A 47 -31.64 -25.35 44.54
CA ASP A 47 -31.70 -25.32 43.07
C ASP A 47 -31.67 -23.87 42.54
N ARG A 48 -32.29 -22.94 43.26
CA ARG A 48 -32.26 -21.51 42.94
C ARG A 48 -30.84 -20.93 42.98
N SER A 49 -29.98 -21.34 43.91
CA SER A 49 -28.58 -20.86 43.96
C SER A 49 -27.75 -21.37 42.78
N ALA A 50 -27.91 -22.64 42.40
CA ALA A 50 -27.23 -23.21 41.23
C ALA A 50 -27.76 -22.62 39.92
N PHE A 51 -29.05 -22.30 39.86
CA PHE A 51 -29.66 -21.58 38.74
C PHE A 51 -29.14 -20.14 38.64
N SER A 52 -29.02 -19.42 39.75
CA SER A 52 -28.48 -18.05 39.73
C SER A 52 -27.03 -18.00 39.24
N GLU A 53 -26.20 -18.98 39.62
CA GLU A 53 -24.82 -19.08 39.13
C GLU A 53 -24.76 -19.34 37.61
N GLN A 54 -25.65 -20.19 37.09
CA GLN A 54 -25.74 -20.42 35.64
C GLN A 54 -26.17 -19.16 34.87
N VAL A 55 -27.10 -18.39 35.42
CA VAL A 55 -27.53 -17.11 34.83
C VAL A 55 -26.39 -16.11 34.82
N GLU A 56 -25.66 -15.95 35.94
CA GLU A 56 -24.51 -15.04 36.02
C GLU A 56 -23.39 -15.44 35.04
N ASN A 57 -23.10 -16.74 34.91
CA ASN A 57 -22.12 -17.24 33.95
C ASN A 57 -22.55 -16.96 32.50
N LEU A 58 -23.85 -17.08 32.20
CA LEU A 58 -24.40 -16.76 30.88
C LEU A 58 -24.29 -15.26 30.59
N GLU A 59 -24.64 -14.40 31.55
CA GLU A 59 -24.52 -12.95 31.44
C GLU A 59 -23.07 -12.53 31.18
N LYS A 60 -22.12 -13.13 31.91
CA LYS A 60 -20.69 -12.90 31.69
C LYS A 60 -20.24 -13.35 30.30
N SER A 61 -20.67 -14.53 29.86
CA SER A 61 -20.36 -15.02 28.50
C SER A 61 -20.97 -14.14 27.42
N LEU A 62 -22.13 -13.53 27.66
CA LEU A 62 -22.76 -12.60 26.73
C LEU A 62 -21.96 -11.29 26.64
N GLU A 63 -21.55 -10.74 27.78
CA GLU A 63 -20.74 -9.52 27.82
C GLU A 63 -19.38 -9.71 27.13
N ASP A 64 -18.73 -10.85 27.37
CA ASP A 64 -17.48 -11.22 26.69
C ASP A 64 -17.69 -11.34 25.17
N LEU A 65 -18.84 -11.88 24.73
CA LEU A 65 -19.17 -12.00 23.30
C LEU A 65 -19.45 -10.63 22.68
N LEU A 66 -20.19 -9.76 23.36
CA LEU A 66 -20.48 -8.40 22.90
C LEU A 66 -19.19 -7.59 22.75
N THR A 67 -18.30 -7.66 23.74
CA THR A 67 -16.97 -7.04 23.67
C THR A 67 -16.19 -7.52 22.45
N ARG A 68 -16.17 -8.84 22.21
CA ARG A 68 -15.48 -9.40 21.03
C ARG A 68 -16.10 -8.97 19.71
N VAL A 69 -17.42 -8.80 19.64
CA VAL A 69 -18.10 -8.29 18.44
C VAL A 69 -17.66 -6.86 18.16
N ASP A 70 -17.56 -6.00 19.18
CA ASP A 70 -17.08 -4.63 19.03
C ASP A 70 -15.62 -4.59 18.55
N GLU A 71 -14.76 -5.48 19.06
CA GLU A 71 -13.39 -5.66 18.58
C GLU A 71 -13.35 -6.11 17.10
N PHE A 72 -14.23 -7.03 16.69
CA PHE A 72 -14.32 -7.46 15.29
C PHE A 72 -14.74 -6.32 14.37
N VAL A 73 -15.69 -5.47 14.80
CA VAL A 73 -16.07 -4.27 14.05
C VAL A 73 -14.87 -3.34 13.89
N GLY A 74 -14.11 -3.10 14.96
CA GLY A 74 -12.89 -2.31 14.90
C GLY A 74 -11.85 -2.89 13.92
N MET A 75 -11.66 -4.20 13.91
CA MET A 75 -10.77 -4.86 12.95
C MET A 75 -11.26 -4.73 11.50
N LEU A 76 -12.58 -4.83 11.26
CA LEU A 76 -13.15 -4.64 9.92
C LEU A 76 -12.97 -3.21 9.42
N ASP A 77 -13.13 -2.21 10.29
CA ASP A 77 -12.90 -0.82 9.94
C ASP A 77 -11.44 -0.55 9.59
N MET A 78 -10.50 -1.14 10.34
CA MET A 78 -9.07 -1.08 10.00
C MET A 78 -8.80 -1.72 8.63
N ILE A 79 -9.28 -2.94 8.39
CA ILE A 79 -9.09 -3.63 7.10
C ILE A 79 -9.69 -2.81 5.95
N ARG A 80 -10.86 -2.21 6.14
CA ARG A 80 -11.53 -1.38 5.13
C ARG A 80 -10.72 -0.12 4.85
N SER A 81 -10.20 0.53 5.89
CA SER A 81 -9.33 1.70 5.78
C SER A 81 -8.05 1.36 5.02
N ASP A 82 -7.35 0.30 5.42
CA ASP A 82 -6.10 -0.14 4.79
C ASP A 82 -6.32 -0.53 3.33
N SER A 83 -7.40 -1.26 3.04
CA SER A 83 -7.77 -1.63 1.67
C SER A 83 -8.05 -0.39 0.81
N SER A 84 -8.75 0.60 1.37
CA SER A 84 -8.99 1.87 0.71
C SER A 84 -7.70 2.62 0.43
N GLN A 85 -6.77 2.68 1.38
CA GLN A 85 -5.47 3.31 1.21
C GLN A 85 -4.66 2.63 0.11
N VAL A 86 -4.55 1.31 0.13
CA VAL A 86 -3.78 0.55 -0.87
C VAL A 86 -4.34 0.76 -2.28
N VAL A 87 -5.66 0.67 -2.43
CA VAL A 87 -6.32 0.75 -3.74
C VAL A 87 -6.34 2.17 -4.29
N ASN A 88 -6.61 3.17 -3.45
CA ASN A 88 -6.82 4.54 -3.90
C ASN A 88 -5.53 5.38 -3.91
N GLU A 89 -4.52 5.00 -3.14
CA GLU A 89 -3.28 5.78 -3.00
C GLU A 89 -2.07 4.96 -3.45
N SER A 90 -1.77 3.85 -2.76
CA SER A 90 -0.51 3.13 -2.95
C SER A 90 -0.36 2.53 -4.35
N ILE A 91 -1.39 1.88 -4.89
CA ILE A 91 -1.35 1.28 -6.23
C ILE A 91 -1.17 2.36 -7.33
N PRO A 92 -1.96 3.45 -7.36
CA PRO A 92 -1.73 4.55 -8.30
C PRO A 92 -0.34 5.17 -8.22
N GLU A 93 0.21 5.34 -7.01
CA GLU A 93 1.57 5.84 -6.81
C GLU A 93 2.62 4.89 -7.38
N ILE A 94 2.51 3.59 -7.10
CA ILE A 94 3.38 2.55 -7.67
C ILE A 94 3.30 2.58 -9.20
N TYR A 95 2.10 2.69 -9.77
CA TYR A 95 1.93 2.78 -11.23
C TYR A 95 2.62 4.03 -11.82
N THR A 96 2.50 5.17 -11.13
CA THR A 96 3.15 6.42 -11.52
C THR A 96 4.66 6.24 -11.52
N LYS A 97 5.24 5.70 -10.44
CA LYS A 97 6.67 5.42 -10.34
C LYS A 97 7.16 4.41 -11.38
N ALA A 98 6.39 3.35 -11.64
CA ALA A 98 6.70 2.40 -12.70
C ALA A 98 6.70 3.06 -14.09
N THR A 99 5.84 4.07 -14.32
CA THR A 99 5.80 4.83 -15.57
C THR A 99 7.01 5.76 -15.70
N GLU A 100 7.41 6.44 -14.62
CA GLU A 100 8.64 7.23 -14.58
C GLU A 100 9.87 6.35 -14.89
N MET A 101 9.95 5.15 -14.31
CA MET A 101 11.02 4.19 -14.60
C MET A 101 11.09 3.81 -16.08
N ARG A 102 9.95 3.59 -16.75
CA ARG A 102 9.91 3.34 -18.20
C ARG A 102 10.50 4.48 -19.01
N GLN A 103 10.34 5.72 -18.57
CA GLN A 103 10.96 6.88 -19.25
C GLN A 103 12.47 6.87 -19.08
N ILE A 104 12.97 6.49 -17.89
CA ILE A 104 14.41 6.34 -17.64
C ILE A 104 15.00 5.26 -18.55
N TYR A 105 14.37 4.09 -18.66
CA TYR A 105 14.83 3.03 -19.55
C TYR A 105 14.90 3.49 -21.01
N ARG A 106 13.90 4.23 -21.49
CA ARG A 106 13.96 4.83 -22.84
C ARG A 106 15.12 5.80 -23.03
N LYS A 107 15.51 6.55 -22.00
CA LYS A 107 16.69 7.42 -22.07
C LYS A 107 17.97 6.60 -22.13
N ILE A 108 18.05 5.50 -21.41
CA ILE A 108 19.17 4.56 -21.45
C ILE A 108 19.29 3.93 -22.85
N ASP A 109 18.19 3.43 -23.42
CA ASP A 109 18.19 2.83 -24.77
C ASP A 109 18.67 3.83 -25.84
N LYS A 110 18.21 5.09 -25.76
CA LYS A 110 18.66 6.16 -26.67
C LYS A 110 20.16 6.43 -26.53
N LEU A 111 20.68 6.42 -25.29
CA LEU A 111 22.10 6.62 -25.03
C LEU A 111 22.93 5.46 -25.57
N GLU A 112 22.49 4.22 -25.39
CA GLU A 112 23.17 3.06 -25.96
C GLU A 112 23.23 3.13 -27.49
N ALA A 113 22.10 3.43 -28.14
CA ALA A 113 22.04 3.60 -29.59
C ALA A 113 22.98 4.70 -30.08
N PHE A 114 23.03 5.82 -29.35
CA PHE A 114 23.92 6.93 -29.65
C PHE A 114 25.39 6.53 -29.55
N VAL A 115 25.81 5.90 -28.44
CA VAL A 115 27.19 5.42 -28.26
C VAL A 115 27.58 4.43 -29.35
N LYS A 116 26.69 3.52 -29.73
CA LYS A 116 26.93 2.56 -30.81
C LYS A 116 27.15 3.26 -32.16
N MET A 117 26.34 4.27 -32.47
CA MET A 117 26.49 5.06 -33.68
C MET A 117 27.82 5.84 -33.71
N ILE A 118 28.23 6.43 -32.58
CA ILE A 118 29.54 7.08 -32.46
C ILE A 118 30.66 6.07 -32.71
N GLY A 119 30.58 4.89 -32.09
CA GLY A 119 31.55 3.81 -32.28
C GLY A 119 31.72 3.45 -33.76
N ASN A 120 30.61 3.29 -34.49
CA ASN A 120 30.63 3.02 -35.93
C ASN A 120 31.24 4.18 -36.74
N THR A 121 30.93 5.43 -36.37
CA THR A 121 31.46 6.62 -37.04
C THR A 121 32.97 6.75 -36.86
N VAL A 122 33.48 6.50 -35.64
CA VAL A 122 34.91 6.52 -35.33
C VAL A 122 35.65 5.39 -36.05
N ALA A 123 35.10 4.18 -36.05
CA ALA A 123 35.69 3.05 -36.78
C ALA A 123 35.78 3.33 -38.29
N GLY A 124 34.73 3.91 -38.89
CA GLY A 124 34.75 4.33 -40.30
C GLY A 124 35.76 5.46 -40.58
N MET A 125 35.96 6.37 -39.63
CA MET A 125 36.99 7.42 -39.74
C MET A 125 38.39 6.83 -39.65
N GLU A 126 38.64 5.90 -38.72
CA GLU A 126 39.91 5.19 -38.55
C GLU A 126 40.29 4.42 -39.82
N GLU A 127 39.35 3.70 -40.45
CA GLU A 127 39.57 3.01 -41.71
C GLU A 127 39.98 3.98 -42.85
N ARG A 128 39.33 5.14 -42.94
CA ARG A 128 39.69 6.17 -43.94
C ARG A 128 41.09 6.76 -43.68
N VAL A 129 41.46 6.96 -42.42
CA VAL A 129 42.80 7.43 -42.04
C VAL A 129 43.85 6.38 -42.42
N ILE A 130 43.63 5.11 -42.06
CA ILE A 130 44.52 4.00 -42.42
C ILE A 130 44.69 3.92 -43.95
N LYS A 131 43.59 4.04 -44.71
CA LYS A 131 43.64 4.05 -46.17
C LYS A 131 44.44 5.24 -46.71
N ALA A 132 44.23 6.44 -46.17
CA ALA A 132 45.01 7.61 -46.57
C ALA A 132 46.50 7.45 -46.23
N GLU A 133 46.85 6.91 -45.06
CA GLU A 133 48.24 6.64 -44.70
C GLU A 133 48.89 5.60 -45.61
N ALA A 134 48.14 4.58 -46.04
CA ALA A 134 48.60 3.60 -47.02
C ALA A 134 48.78 4.20 -48.43
N ASP A 135 47.81 4.99 -48.89
CA ASP A 135 47.80 5.59 -50.23
C ASP A 135 48.84 6.72 -50.37
N PHE A 136 49.08 7.50 -49.32
CA PHE A 136 49.99 8.65 -49.32
C PHE A 136 51.33 8.40 -48.62
N GLY A 137 51.51 7.24 -47.98
CA GLY A 137 52.67 6.90 -47.16
C GLY A 137 52.73 7.72 -45.86
N ALA A 138 53.38 7.17 -44.82
CA ALA A 138 53.64 7.90 -43.58
C ALA A 138 54.20 9.30 -43.89
N PHE A 139 53.53 10.33 -43.35
CA PHE A 139 53.71 11.77 -43.61
C PHE A 139 55.04 12.10 -44.31
N PRO A 140 55.04 12.45 -45.61
CA PRO A 140 56.28 12.51 -46.33
C PRO A 140 57.12 13.67 -45.76
N SER A 141 58.32 13.35 -45.27
CA SER A 141 59.27 14.29 -44.65
C SER A 141 59.62 15.49 -45.56
N THR A 142 59.17 15.47 -46.80
CA THR A 142 59.21 16.56 -47.77
C THR A 142 58.39 17.80 -47.37
N PHE A 143 57.30 17.69 -46.60
CA PHE A 143 56.58 18.90 -46.17
C PHE A 143 57.38 19.74 -45.14
N LYS A 144 58.21 19.09 -44.31
CA LYS A 144 59.17 19.82 -43.46
C LYS A 144 60.21 20.57 -44.29
N LYS A 145 60.67 20.01 -45.43
CA LYS A 145 61.65 20.66 -46.31
C LYS A 145 61.07 21.83 -47.11
N ILE A 146 59.79 21.78 -47.46
CA ILE A 146 59.14 22.84 -48.25
C ILE A 146 58.88 24.09 -47.40
N LEU A 147 58.52 23.95 -46.12
CA LEU A 147 58.35 25.10 -45.21
C LEU A 147 59.66 25.83 -44.86
N HIS A 148 60.81 25.13 -44.91
CA HIS A 148 62.12 25.77 -44.73
C HIS A 148 62.65 26.47 -46.00
N THR A 149 61.96 26.36 -47.13
CA THR A 149 62.40 26.88 -48.44
C THR A 149 61.42 27.94 -49.00
N ILE A 150 60.59 28.56 -48.15
CA ILE A 150 59.79 29.73 -48.57
C ILE A 150 60.68 30.99 -48.49
N SER A 151 61.65 31.04 -49.40
CA SER A 151 62.20 32.25 -49.96
C SER A 151 61.53 32.42 -51.34
N ILE A 152 60.86 33.55 -51.54
CA ILE A 152 60.09 33.88 -52.75
C ILE A 152 61.01 33.93 -53.97
N PRO A 153 60.65 33.30 -55.11
CA PRO A 153 60.53 34.11 -56.33
C PRO A 153 59.41 33.69 -57.29
N SER A 154 59.15 34.64 -58.21
CA SER A 154 58.07 34.78 -59.19
C SER A 154 57.82 33.65 -60.20
N PHE A 155 56.53 33.57 -60.58
CA PHE A 155 55.92 33.15 -61.86
C PHE A 155 56.73 32.32 -62.87
N ARG A 156 56.27 31.07 -63.12
CA ARG A 156 56.13 30.55 -64.49
C ARG A 156 55.23 29.31 -64.57
N ASN A 157 54.23 29.38 -65.46
CA ASN A 157 53.32 28.30 -65.80
C ASN A 157 54.07 27.07 -66.34
N LYS A 158 53.78 25.89 -65.77
CA LYS A 158 54.07 24.60 -66.39
C LYS A 158 53.02 23.59 -65.92
N SER A 159 52.27 23.06 -66.88
CA SER A 159 51.30 21.98 -66.74
C SER A 159 51.84 20.84 -65.88
N SER A 160 51.34 20.71 -64.65
CA SER A 160 51.57 19.56 -63.79
C SER A 160 50.54 18.48 -64.12
N SER A 161 51.05 17.32 -64.54
CA SER A 161 50.35 16.06 -64.73
C SER A 161 49.24 15.83 -63.68
N SER A 162 48.09 15.37 -64.18
CA SER A 162 46.91 14.91 -63.45
C SER A 162 47.27 13.92 -62.36
N ARG A 163 47.66 14.42 -61.19
CA ARG A 163 47.59 13.68 -59.95
C ARG A 163 46.11 13.65 -59.62
N GLN A 164 45.48 12.48 -59.72
CA GLN A 164 44.09 12.26 -59.33
C GLN A 164 43.94 12.74 -57.88
N GLN A 165 43.53 13.99 -57.70
CA GLN A 165 43.12 14.52 -56.42
C GLN A 165 41.83 13.79 -56.10
N THR A 166 41.91 12.78 -55.25
CA THR A 166 40.73 12.24 -54.61
C THR A 166 40.07 13.42 -53.89
N VAL A 167 38.91 13.85 -54.41
CA VAL A 167 38.15 14.95 -53.84
C VAL A 167 37.83 14.55 -52.40
N TYR A 168 38.32 15.33 -51.45
CA TYR A 168 38.04 15.11 -50.03
C TYR A 168 36.55 15.36 -49.79
N GLU A 169 35.83 14.31 -49.44
CA GLU A 169 34.45 14.39 -48.98
C GLU A 169 34.46 14.40 -47.44
N PRO A 170 34.00 15.50 -46.80
CA PRO A 170 33.94 15.58 -45.35
C PRO A 170 33.05 14.46 -44.77
N PRO A 171 33.47 13.80 -43.68
CA PRO A 171 32.61 12.84 -43.01
C PRO A 171 31.37 13.54 -42.46
N VAL A 172 30.22 12.86 -42.58
CA VAL A 172 28.98 13.31 -41.97
C VAL A 172 29.14 13.21 -40.45
N LEU A 173 29.23 14.37 -39.79
CA LEU A 173 29.31 14.43 -38.34
C LEU A 173 27.92 14.18 -37.75
N PHE A 174 27.87 13.33 -36.71
CA PHE A 174 26.65 13.15 -35.96
C PHE A 174 26.37 14.38 -35.10
N LYS A 175 25.09 14.67 -34.89
CA LYS A 175 24.66 15.75 -34.02
C LYS A 175 23.96 15.18 -32.80
N THR A 176 24.41 15.57 -31.61
CA THR A 176 23.82 15.11 -30.34
C THR A 176 22.36 15.55 -30.19
N GLU A 177 22.02 16.71 -30.76
CA GLU A 177 20.67 17.29 -30.81
C GLU A 177 19.64 16.37 -31.50
N ASP A 178 20.05 15.51 -32.44
CA ASP A 178 19.16 14.57 -33.13
C ASP A 178 18.72 13.39 -32.23
N TYR A 179 19.49 13.10 -31.17
CA TYR A 179 19.26 11.96 -30.26
C TYR A 179 18.78 12.40 -28.88
N PHE A 180 19.25 13.57 -28.43
CA PHE A 180 18.86 14.21 -27.17
C PHE A 180 18.38 15.64 -27.45
N PRO A 181 17.16 15.82 -27.98
CA PRO A 181 16.60 17.15 -28.13
C PRO A 181 16.54 17.81 -26.74
N CYS A 182 17.12 19.01 -26.62
CA CYS A 182 16.97 19.83 -25.43
C CYS A 182 15.48 19.98 -25.16
N LEU A 183 15.00 19.45 -24.03
CA LEU A 183 13.68 19.79 -23.54
C LEU A 183 13.74 21.29 -23.22
N ASN A 184 13.27 22.14 -24.13
CA ASN A 184 12.92 23.51 -23.78
C ASN A 184 12.01 23.41 -22.56
N GLU A 185 12.46 23.96 -21.43
CA GLU A 185 11.66 24.21 -20.25
C GLU A 185 10.33 24.82 -20.71
N ALA A 186 9.24 24.07 -20.58
CA ALA A 186 7.94 24.68 -20.57
C ALA A 186 7.87 25.51 -19.27
N PRO A 187 7.60 26.83 -19.36
CA PRO A 187 7.39 27.62 -18.16
C PRO A 187 6.04 27.18 -17.57
N TYR A 188 6.09 26.58 -16.38
CA TYR A 188 4.98 26.60 -15.43
C TYR A 188 5.46 27.31 -14.17
#